data_AF-A0A838V212-F1
#
_entry.id   AF-A0A838V212-F1
#
_cell.length_a   1.000
_cell.length_b   1.000
_cell.length_c   1.000
_cell.angle_alpha   90.00
_cell.angle_beta   90.00
_cell.angle_gamma   90.00
#
_symmetry.space_group_name_H-M   'P 1'
#
loop_
_entity.id
_entity.type
_entity.pdbx_description
1 polymer ?
#
loop_
_entity_poly.entity_id
_entity_poly.type
_entity_poly.pdbx_seq_one_letter_code
_entity_poly.pdbx_strand_id
1 'polypeptide(L)'
;MAATAPGPRVGGGDPAARGARAGRPEPGISPLSRFERAAACFNASEAGHTVAGLVRTLGDPWISVGASAGSAEEVRITVAWELSWYQWGVDLGDELRPVFELGKGREIAEIDAAARQWNASALEGGRIVLVAPGARPGAISPARGGRRR
;
A
#
# COMPACT_ATOMS: atom_id res chain seq x y z
N MET A 1 58.95 54.31 -29.26
CA MET A 1 59.63 53.27 -28.45
C MET A 1 58.52 52.40 -27.88
N ALA A 2 58.15 51.27 -28.51
CA ALA A 2 58.81 49.95 -28.54
C ALA A 2 58.77 49.27 -27.15
N ALA A 3 58.48 47.97 -26.98
CA ALA A 3 57.93 46.89 -27.81
C ALA A 3 57.74 45.67 -26.88
N THR A 4 56.89 44.71 -27.30
CA THR A 4 57.10 43.25 -27.19
C THR A 4 56.78 42.47 -25.88
N ALA A 5 55.88 41.48 -26.06
CA ALA A 5 55.54 40.31 -25.21
C ALA A 5 56.58 39.16 -25.39
N PRO A 6 56.46 37.86 -24.93
CA PRO A 6 55.30 36.94 -25.03
C PRO A 6 55.11 35.90 -23.86
N GLY A 7 54.06 35.05 -23.93
CA GLY A 7 53.54 34.09 -22.90
C GLY A 7 54.35 32.79 -22.67
N PRO A 8 53.78 31.58 -22.34
CA PRO A 8 52.42 31.09 -22.72
C PRO A 8 51.70 29.97 -21.86
N ARG A 9 50.45 29.61 -22.26
CA ARG A 9 49.64 28.33 -22.12
C ARG A 9 49.23 27.83 -20.70
N VAL A 10 48.10 27.16 -20.41
CA VAL A 10 47.21 26.20 -21.12
C VAL A 10 45.81 26.27 -20.50
N GLY A 11 44.72 26.11 -21.27
CA GLY A 11 43.86 24.92 -21.20
C GLY A 11 42.57 25.24 -20.42
N GLY A 12 41.36 24.90 -20.83
CA GLY A 12 40.79 24.16 -21.94
C GLY A 12 39.29 24.23 -21.69
N GLY A 13 38.49 24.40 -22.74
CA GLY A 13 37.04 24.32 -22.59
C GLY A 13 36.63 22.91 -22.19
N ASP A 14 35.63 22.81 -21.31
CA ASP A 14 34.69 21.70 -21.35
C ASP A 14 33.26 22.25 -21.30
N PRO A 15 32.47 22.06 -22.37
CA PRO A 15 31.06 22.37 -22.42
C PRO A 15 30.22 21.11 -22.20
N ALA A 16 30.42 20.34 -21.12
CA ALA A 16 29.64 19.14 -20.90
C ALA A 16 29.44 18.78 -19.43
N ALA A 17 28.54 19.48 -18.74
CA ALA A 17 27.72 18.85 -17.69
C ALA A 17 26.54 19.74 -17.26
N ARG A 18 25.70 20.19 -18.21
CA ARG A 18 24.28 20.44 -17.87
C ARG A 18 23.58 19.09 -17.77
N GLY A 19 24.02 18.28 -16.82
CA GLY A 19 23.33 17.10 -16.36
C GLY A 19 22.83 17.41 -14.97
N ALA A 20 21.71 18.15 -14.89
CA ALA A 20 20.87 18.11 -13.72
C ALA A 20 20.39 16.67 -13.57
N ARG A 21 21.24 15.82 -12.98
CA ARG A 21 20.81 14.55 -12.42
C ARG A 21 19.89 14.95 -11.29
N ALA A 22 18.60 15.02 -11.60
CA ALA A 22 17.54 14.85 -10.63
C ALA A 22 18.03 13.76 -9.69
N GLY A 23 18.28 14.15 -8.43
CA GLY A 23 18.70 13.23 -7.41
C GLY A 23 17.75 12.07 -7.48
N ARG A 24 18.29 10.92 -7.88
CA ARG A 24 17.64 9.62 -7.67
C ARG A 24 17.14 9.68 -6.22
N PRO A 25 15.83 9.53 -5.94
CA PRO A 25 15.43 9.29 -4.57
C PRO A 25 16.13 8.00 -4.18
N GLU A 26 17.18 8.12 -3.37
CA GLU A 26 17.70 7.00 -2.62
C GLU A 26 16.48 6.45 -1.88
N PRO A 27 16.12 5.16 -2.01
CA PRO A 27 15.10 4.58 -1.16
C PRO A 27 15.75 4.44 0.22
N GLY A 28 15.92 5.57 0.90
CA GLY A 28 15.98 5.59 2.35
C GLY A 28 14.73 4.85 2.79
N ILE A 29 14.92 3.82 3.61
CA ILE A 29 13.83 3.05 4.19
C ILE A 29 13.04 4.05 5.04
N SER A 30 12.09 4.74 4.40
CA SER A 30 11.11 5.54 5.12
C SER A 30 10.45 4.55 6.06
N PRO A 31 10.39 4.83 7.38
CA PRO A 31 9.79 3.90 8.31
C PRO A 31 8.40 3.59 7.78
N LEU A 32 8.17 2.30 7.46
CA LEU A 32 6.89 1.83 6.97
C LEU A 32 5.83 2.31 7.94
N SER A 33 4.75 2.88 7.43
CA SER A 33 3.59 3.20 8.25
C SER A 33 3.12 1.95 8.99
N ARG A 34 2.47 2.11 10.15
CA ARG A 34 1.96 0.95 10.91
C ARG A 34 1.10 0.01 10.06
N PHE A 35 0.36 0.58 9.09
CA PHE A 35 -0.49 -0.19 8.19
C PHE A 35 0.31 -1.02 7.19
N GLU A 36 1.43 -0.49 6.68
CA GLU A 36 2.35 -1.25 5.82
C GLU A 36 3.08 -2.35 6.62
N ARG A 37 3.47 -2.07 7.86
CA ARG A 37 4.03 -3.10 8.76
C ARG A 37 3.03 -4.22 9.04
N ALA A 38 1.77 -3.86 9.32
CA ALA A 38 0.71 -4.82 9.54
C ALA A 38 0.41 -5.65 8.27
N ALA A 39 0.36 -5.02 7.10
CA ALA A 39 0.20 -5.72 5.83
C ALA A 39 1.37 -6.69 5.58
N ALA A 40 2.61 -6.28 5.88
CA ALA A 40 3.78 -7.16 5.76
C ALA A 40 3.70 -8.35 6.71
N CYS A 41 3.31 -8.14 7.97
CA CYS A 41 3.10 -9.20 8.96
C CYS A 41 1.99 -10.16 8.50
N PHE A 42 0.86 -9.63 8.04
CA PHE A 42 -0.24 -10.41 7.51
C PHE A 42 0.18 -11.27 6.32
N ASN A 43 0.94 -10.72 5.38
CA ASN A 43 1.43 -11.44 4.21
C ASN A 43 2.36 -12.61 4.56
N ALA A 44 3.08 -12.54 5.69
CA ALA A 44 3.94 -13.61 6.17
C ALA A 44 3.19 -14.65 7.04
N SER A 45 1.92 -14.39 7.35
CA SER A 45 1.10 -15.26 8.19
C SER A 45 0.31 -16.30 7.39
N GLU A 46 -0.19 -17.33 8.07
CA GLU A 46 -1.12 -18.32 7.50
C GLU A 46 -2.37 -17.68 6.89
N ALA A 47 -2.84 -16.55 7.44
CA ALA A 47 -3.96 -15.81 6.90
C ALA A 47 -3.62 -15.19 5.53
N GLY A 48 -2.40 -14.67 5.37
CA GLY A 48 -1.89 -14.18 4.09
C GLY A 48 -1.82 -15.29 3.04
N HIS A 49 -1.34 -16.48 3.41
CA HIS A 49 -1.34 -17.65 2.53
C HIS A 49 -2.75 -18.12 2.14
N THR A 50 -3.69 -18.08 3.09
CA THR A 50 -5.10 -18.40 2.82
C THR A 50 -5.71 -17.41 1.83
N VAL A 51 -5.52 -16.10 2.05
CA VAL A 51 -5.97 -15.05 1.12
C VAL A 51 -5.35 -15.26 -0.25
N ALA A 52 -4.06 -15.59 -0.34
CA ALA A 52 -3.42 -15.87 -1.61
C ALA A 52 -4.06 -17.04 -2.37
N GLY A 53 -4.45 -18.10 -1.65
CA GLY A 53 -5.24 -19.19 -2.23
C GLY A 53 -6.61 -18.72 -2.75
N LEU A 54 -7.32 -17.92 -1.95
CA LEU A 54 -8.65 -17.39 -2.30
C LEU A 54 -8.61 -16.42 -3.49
N VAL A 55 -7.60 -15.57 -3.60
CA VAL A 55 -7.42 -14.66 -4.75
C VAL A 55 -7.28 -15.44 -6.05
N ARG A 56 -6.62 -16.61 -6.02
CA ARG A 56 -6.47 -17.46 -7.21
C ARG A 56 -7.78 -18.12 -7.65
N THR A 57 -8.71 -18.36 -6.73
CA THR A 57 -9.98 -19.05 -7.02
C THR A 57 -11.14 -18.08 -7.27
N LEU A 58 -11.17 -16.96 -6.56
CA LEU A 58 -12.26 -15.98 -6.58
C LEU A 58 -11.92 -14.70 -7.37
N GLY A 59 -10.66 -14.49 -7.74
CA GLY A 59 -10.21 -13.30 -8.46
C GLY A 59 -9.84 -12.13 -7.54
N ASP A 60 -9.84 -10.92 -8.09
CA ASP A 60 -9.35 -9.71 -7.43
C ASP A 60 -10.28 -9.28 -6.26
N PRO A 61 -9.75 -9.20 -5.03
CA PRO A 61 -10.53 -8.78 -3.87
C PRO A 61 -10.52 -7.26 -3.68
N TRP A 62 -11.58 -6.78 -3.03
CA TRP A 62 -11.56 -5.48 -2.38
C TRP A 62 -10.91 -5.56 -1.00
N ILE A 63 -9.82 -4.82 -0.80
CA ILE A 63 -9.05 -4.88 0.46
C ILE A 63 -9.02 -3.53 1.14
N SER A 64 -9.33 -3.52 2.43
CA SER A 64 -9.23 -2.34 3.30
C SER A 64 -8.31 -2.64 4.47
N VAL A 65 -7.39 -1.73 4.75
CA VAL A 65 -6.48 -1.77 5.90
C VAL A 65 -6.73 -0.52 6.74
N GLY A 66 -7.04 -0.69 8.02
CA GLY A 66 -7.40 0.42 8.90
C GLY A 66 -7.13 0.12 10.37
N ALA A 67 -7.23 1.15 11.22
CA ALA A 67 -7.08 0.93 12.66
C ALA A 67 -8.26 0.10 13.18
N SER A 68 -7.98 -0.82 14.11
CA SER A 68 -9.04 -1.47 14.87
C SER A 68 -9.45 -0.58 16.05
N ALA A 69 -10.73 -0.60 16.42
CA ALA A 69 -11.26 0.24 17.50
C ALA A 69 -10.76 -0.18 18.89
N GLY A 70 -10.19 -1.39 19.03
CA GLY A 70 -9.78 -1.96 20.31
C GLY A 70 -8.42 -1.47 20.85
N SER A 71 -7.45 -1.19 19.97
CA SER A 71 -6.06 -0.89 20.35
C SER A 71 -5.35 -0.03 19.31
N ALA A 72 -4.44 0.85 19.74
CA ALA A 72 -3.66 1.71 18.83
C ALA A 72 -2.66 0.94 17.95
N GLU A 73 -2.21 -0.21 18.45
CA GLU A 73 -1.27 -1.14 17.79
C GLU A 73 -1.97 -2.21 16.95
N GLU A 74 -3.31 -2.31 17.04
CA GLU A 74 -4.09 -3.29 16.29
C GLU A 74 -4.58 -2.70 14.96
N VAL A 75 -4.22 -3.38 13.89
CA VAL A 75 -4.62 -3.04 12.52
C VAL A 75 -5.61 -4.08 12.02
N ARG A 76 -6.76 -3.62 11.54
CA ARG A 76 -7.74 -4.46 10.88
C ARG A 76 -7.43 -4.56 9.39
N ILE A 77 -7.42 -5.76 8.86
CA ILE A 77 -7.35 -6.06 7.43
C ILE A 77 -8.65 -6.74 7.02
N THR A 78 -9.35 -6.14 6.07
CA THR A 78 -10.61 -6.65 5.51
C THR A 78 -10.36 -7.03 4.06
N VAL A 79 -10.70 -8.26 3.69
CA VAL A 79 -10.60 -8.77 2.32
C VAL A 79 -11.98 -9.23 1.90
N ALA A 80 -12.49 -8.70 0.81
CA ALA A 80 -13.85 -8.92 0.39
C ALA A 80 -13.97 -9.20 -1.11
N TRP A 81 -14.89 -10.08 -1.46
CA TRP A 81 -15.34 -10.41 -2.80
C TRP A 81 -16.85 -10.13 -2.89
N GLU A 82 -17.42 -10.27 -4.08
CA GLU A 82 -18.84 -9.95 -4.34
C GLU A 82 -19.82 -10.62 -3.34
N LEU A 83 -19.52 -11.84 -2.88
CA LEU A 83 -20.42 -12.66 -2.04
C LEU A 83 -19.78 -13.18 -0.74
N SER A 84 -18.57 -12.73 -0.40
CA SER A 84 -17.83 -13.23 0.76
C SER A 84 -16.89 -12.16 1.28
N TRP A 85 -16.77 -12.03 2.60
CA TRP A 85 -15.74 -11.18 3.20
C TRP A 85 -15.11 -11.83 4.41
N TYR A 86 -13.88 -11.45 4.70
CA TYR A 86 -13.09 -11.92 5.83
C TYR A 86 -12.37 -10.73 6.47
N GLN A 87 -12.29 -10.72 7.79
CA GLN A 87 -11.62 -9.71 8.59
C GLN A 87 -10.60 -10.37 9.51
N TRP A 88 -9.42 -9.78 9.56
CA TRP A 88 -8.35 -10.16 10.47
C TRP A 88 -7.85 -8.95 11.26
N GLY A 89 -7.43 -9.21 12.49
CA GLY A 89 -6.72 -8.29 13.34
C GLY A 89 -5.23 -8.62 13.27
N VAL A 90 -4.41 -7.59 13.13
CA VAL A 90 -2.96 -7.67 13.20
C VAL A 90 -2.51 -6.85 14.40
N ASP A 91 -2.07 -7.51 15.46
CA ASP A 91 -1.51 -6.86 16.64
C ASP A 91 0.01 -6.72 16.44
N LEU A 92 0.48 -5.48 16.34
CA LEU A 92 1.91 -5.18 16.18
C LEU A 92 2.70 -5.26 17.50
N GLY A 93 2.02 -5.36 18.64
CA GLY A 93 2.59 -5.51 19.97
C GLY A 93 2.67 -6.96 20.45
N ASP A 94 1.91 -7.88 19.85
CA ASP A 94 1.96 -9.31 20.18
C ASP A 94 2.83 -10.08 19.18
N GLU A 95 4.07 -10.41 19.58
CA GLU A 95 5.01 -11.14 18.73
C GLU A 95 4.69 -12.64 18.60
N LEU A 96 3.87 -13.20 19.51
CA LEU A 96 3.59 -14.64 19.55
C LEU A 96 2.44 -15.03 18.62
N ARG A 97 1.43 -14.17 18.51
CA ARG A 97 0.23 -14.32 17.67
C ARG A 97 -0.15 -12.96 17.07
N PRO A 98 0.68 -12.42 16.18
CA PRO A 98 0.44 -11.10 15.63
C PRO A 98 -0.78 -11.03 14.71
N VAL A 99 -1.37 -12.16 14.29
CA VAL A 99 -2.51 -12.19 13.36
C VAL A 99 -3.60 -13.14 13.85
N PHE A 100 -4.85 -12.67 13.88
CA PHE A 100 -6.02 -13.45 14.28
C PHE A 100 -7.27 -13.11 13.45
N GLU A 101 -8.20 -14.06 13.29
CA GLU A 101 -9.47 -13.84 12.58
C GLU A 101 -10.44 -13.05 13.46
N LEU A 102 -10.95 -11.94 12.95
CA LEU A 102 -12.00 -11.13 13.59
C LEU A 102 -13.40 -11.64 13.19
N GLY A 103 -13.55 -12.12 11.95
CA GLY A 103 -14.80 -12.68 11.48
C GLY A 103 -14.86 -12.81 9.95
N LYS A 104 -16.00 -13.31 9.47
CA LYS A 104 -16.31 -13.46 8.05
C LYS A 104 -17.82 -13.42 7.82
N GLY A 105 -18.23 -13.07 6.62
CA GLY A 105 -19.63 -13.00 6.24
C GLY A 105 -19.83 -13.10 4.74
N ARG A 106 -21.06 -12.82 4.29
CA ARG A 106 -21.51 -13.10 2.92
C ARG A 106 -21.97 -11.85 2.18
N GLU A 107 -22.15 -10.74 2.89
CA GLU A 107 -22.62 -9.49 2.30
C GLU A 107 -21.65 -8.36 2.65
N ILE A 108 -21.19 -7.62 1.63
CA ILE A 108 -20.37 -6.41 1.85
C ILE A 108 -21.07 -5.44 2.80
N ALA A 109 -22.42 -5.42 2.78
CA ALA A 109 -23.26 -4.60 3.65
C ALA A 109 -23.11 -4.88 5.16
N GLU A 110 -22.52 -6.01 5.55
CA GLU A 110 -22.23 -6.36 6.95
C GLU A 110 -20.93 -5.70 7.47
N ILE A 111 -20.03 -5.30 6.59
CA ILE A 111 -18.69 -4.78 6.96
C ILE A 111 -18.84 -3.35 7.50
N ASP A 112 -18.15 -2.94 8.57
CA ASP A 112 -18.25 -1.54 8.99
C ASP A 112 -17.76 -0.54 7.91
N ALA A 113 -18.33 0.66 7.83
CA ALA A 113 -17.97 1.66 6.83
C ALA A 113 -16.46 2.02 6.87
N ALA A 114 -15.85 2.05 8.05
CA ALA A 114 -14.42 2.30 8.20
C ALA A 114 -13.54 1.16 7.63
N ALA A 115 -14.10 -0.04 7.47
CA ALA A 115 -13.46 -1.22 6.89
C ALA A 115 -13.81 -1.43 5.40
N ARG A 116 -14.47 -0.46 4.76
CA ARG A 116 -14.77 -0.44 3.31
C ARG A 116 -14.09 0.72 2.58
N GLN A 117 -12.93 1.16 3.07
CA GLN A 117 -12.17 2.25 2.44
C GLN A 117 -11.44 1.80 1.18
N TRP A 118 -11.22 0.49 1.03
CA TRP A 118 -10.64 -0.12 -0.16
C TRP A 118 -9.27 0.47 -0.55
N ASN A 119 -8.46 0.78 0.46
CA ASN A 119 -7.15 1.43 0.37
C ASN A 119 -5.98 0.44 0.21
N ALA A 120 -6.26 -0.81 -0.19
CA ALA A 120 -5.25 -1.83 -0.45
C ALA A 120 -5.64 -2.71 -1.63
N SER A 121 -4.66 -3.41 -2.20
CA SER A 121 -4.87 -4.35 -3.32
C SER A 121 -4.03 -5.60 -3.14
N ALA A 122 -4.48 -6.69 -3.75
CA ALA A 122 -3.71 -7.91 -3.87
C ALA A 122 -2.83 -7.81 -5.12
N LEU A 123 -1.54 -8.05 -4.99
CA LEU A 123 -0.63 -8.23 -6.10
C LEU A 123 -0.65 -9.68 -6.60
N GLU A 124 0.10 -9.93 -7.66
CA GLU A 124 0.35 -11.29 -8.14
C GLU A 124 0.85 -12.20 -7.00
N GLY A 125 0.20 -13.35 -6.84
CA GLY A 125 0.44 -14.25 -5.71
C GLY A 125 -0.34 -13.89 -4.43
N GLY A 126 -1.27 -12.92 -4.48
CA GLY A 126 -2.20 -12.62 -3.39
C GLY A 126 -1.64 -11.81 -2.23
N ARG A 127 -0.46 -11.19 -2.42
CA ARG A 127 0.18 -10.35 -1.42
C ARG A 127 -0.55 -9.01 -1.31
N ILE A 128 -0.94 -8.62 -0.09
CA ILE A 128 -1.63 -7.37 0.18
C ILE A 128 -0.64 -6.21 0.25
N VAL A 129 -0.90 -5.14 -0.49
CA VAL A 129 -0.17 -3.88 -0.42
C VAL A 129 -1.14 -2.71 -0.27
N LEU A 130 -0.75 -1.70 0.51
CA LEU A 130 -1.51 -0.46 0.55
C LEU A 130 -1.38 0.24 -0.80
N VAL A 131 -2.50 0.83 -1.25
CA VAL A 131 -2.54 1.67 -2.45
C VAL A 131 -3.11 3.03 -2.06
N ALA A 132 -2.68 4.09 -2.75
CA ALA A 132 -3.25 5.41 -2.52
C ALA A 132 -4.78 5.35 -2.71
N PRO A 133 -5.57 5.91 -1.78
CA PRO A 133 -7.01 5.94 -1.90
C PRO A 133 -7.39 6.66 -3.20
N GLY A 134 -8.11 5.96 -4.10
CA GLY A 134 -8.51 6.47 -5.42
C GLY A 134 -7.83 5.80 -6.62
N ALA A 135 -6.84 4.91 -6.42
CA ALA A 135 -6.12 4.25 -7.51
C ALA A 135 -6.79 2.98 -8.07
N ARG A 136 -8.11 2.79 -7.89
CA ARG A 136 -8.85 1.69 -8.53
C ARG A 136 -9.65 2.21 -9.72
N PRO A 137 -9.27 1.87 -10.97
CA PRO A 137 -10.16 2.04 -12.11
C PRO A 137 -11.28 0.99 -11.98
N GLY A 138 -12.47 1.42 -11.54
CA GLY A 138 -13.69 0.61 -11.63
C GLY A 138 -14.34 0.16 -10.31
N ALA A 139 -13.97 0.70 -9.15
CA ALA A 139 -14.70 0.40 -7.92
C ALA A 139 -16.12 0.99 -7.99
N ILE A 140 -17.07 0.10 -8.32
CA ILE A 140 -18.51 0.27 -8.16
C ILE A 140 -18.78 0.98 -6.84
N SER A 141 -19.25 2.23 -6.94
CA SER A 141 -19.86 2.89 -5.80
C SER A 141 -21.08 2.04 -5.40
N PRO A 142 -21.16 1.48 -4.18
CA PRO A 142 -22.42 0.92 -3.74
C PRO A 142 -23.43 2.08 -3.80
N ALA A 143 -24.47 1.86 -4.60
CA ALA A 143 -25.41 2.87 -5.04
C ALA A 143 -25.74 3.83 -3.89
N ARG A 144 -25.57 5.12 -4.17
CA ARG A 144 -26.21 6.20 -3.42
C ARG A 144 -27.72 5.97 -3.56
N GLY A 145 -28.27 5.14 -2.68
CA GLY A 145 -29.68 4.79 -2.61
C GLY A 145 -30.45 6.08 -2.41
N GLY A 146 -31.04 6.56 -3.50
CA GLY A 146 -31.86 7.75 -3.46
C GLY A 146 -33.03 7.56 -2.52
N ARG A 147 -33.28 8.57 -1.69
CA ARG A 147 -34.65 8.95 -1.38
C ARG A 147 -34.85 10.41 -1.76
N ARG A 148 -35.40 10.57 -2.97
CA ARG A 148 -36.34 11.64 -3.27
C ARG A 148 -37.55 11.46 -2.36
N ARG A 149 -37.85 12.43 -1.51
CA ARG A 149 -39.03 13.30 -1.63
C ARG A 149 -39.01 14.35 -0.55
#